data_AF-A0A5J4TZF2-F1
#
_entry.id   AF-A0A5J4TZF2-F1
#
_cell.length_a   1.000
_cell.length_b   1.000
_cell.length_c   1.000
_cell.angle_alpha   90.00
_cell.angle_beta   90.00
_cell.angle_gamma   90.00
#
_symmetry.space_group_name_H-M   'P 1'
#
loop_
_entity.id
_entity.type
_entity.pdbx_description
1 polymer ?
#
loop_
_entity_poly.entity_id
_entity_poly.type
_entity_poly.pdbx_seq_one_letter_code
_entity_poly.pdbx_strand_id
1 'polypeptide(L)'
;MNNFNGLILQNCRFKDALIKTSYEAVSLVADRPFTTISIQDCEFINIISINLINCASALSIFAVYKLRLEIKGNNFTSCGSDVTEIGALSVIDYLDELEEENEFTIVNNRFAFNKGKFAGAFQLISHNPLSSYYISNNKFLSNRNDDSSGFGQDIYLNFTSAPEDWTRDNLIDKIKSIINESTSDAVLDSVSVYAMINYSYCSRNVSISVQPPPLPIQPLPIQPFPPVGKQGLSGLIIAGIVAGAVIIVIVVVVIIIGIIVHRKVLLCIY
;
A
#
# COMPACT_ATOMS: atom_id res chain seq x y z
N MET A 1 -3.06 -13.79 13.92
CA MET A 1 -3.58 -14.11 15.26
C MET A 1 -5.04 -14.50 15.10
N ASN A 2 -5.45 -15.58 15.78
CA ASN A 2 -6.81 -16.09 15.79
C ASN A 2 -7.14 -16.58 17.22
N ASN A 3 -8.36 -17.07 17.43
CA ASN A 3 -8.79 -17.72 18.67
C ASN A 3 -8.77 -16.80 19.90
N PHE A 4 -9.32 -15.59 19.77
CA PHE A 4 -9.50 -14.62 20.85
C PHE A 4 -10.91 -14.01 20.81
N ASN A 5 -11.44 -13.60 21.96
CA ASN A 5 -12.69 -12.82 22.03
C ASN A 5 -12.43 -11.31 22.10
N GLY A 6 -11.20 -10.93 22.49
CA GLY A 6 -10.80 -9.55 22.65
C GLY A 6 -9.32 -9.40 22.33
N LEU A 7 -8.99 -8.44 21.47
CA LEU A 7 -7.61 -8.08 21.16
C LEU A 7 -7.48 -6.56 21.14
N ILE A 8 -6.47 -6.07 21.86
CA ILE A 8 -6.09 -4.66 21.84
C ILE A 8 -4.63 -4.57 21.39
N LEU A 9 -4.39 -3.86 20.29
CA LEU A 9 -3.07 -3.42 19.88
C LEU A 9 -3.01 -1.91 20.09
N GLN A 10 -2.13 -1.46 20.97
CA GLN A 10 -2.04 -0.04 21.30
C GLN A 10 -0.59 0.40 21.40
N ASN A 11 -0.25 1.55 20.81
CA ASN A 11 1.11 2.10 20.79
C ASN A 11 2.16 1.11 20.25
N CYS A 12 1.75 0.24 19.32
CA CYS A 12 2.62 -0.74 18.68
C CYS A 12 3.25 -0.16 17.41
N ARG A 13 4.44 -0.67 17.04
CA ARG A 13 5.10 -0.31 15.78
C ARG A 13 5.54 -1.55 15.01
N PHE A 14 5.04 -1.66 13.79
CA PHE A 14 5.39 -2.68 12.80
C PHE A 14 6.13 -1.98 11.66
N LYS A 15 7.38 -2.34 11.39
CA LYS A 15 8.17 -1.64 10.38
C LYS A 15 9.23 -2.46 9.68
N ASP A 16 9.66 -1.96 8.51
CA ASP A 16 10.83 -2.42 7.76
C ASP A 16 10.75 -3.92 7.43
N ALA A 17 9.60 -4.35 6.91
CA ALA A 17 9.32 -5.76 6.63
C ALA A 17 9.18 -6.00 5.12
N LEU A 18 9.85 -7.04 4.62
CA LEU A 18 9.68 -7.56 3.27
C LEU A 18 9.02 -8.94 3.33
N ILE A 19 7.76 -9.00 2.92
CA ILE A 19 6.94 -10.20 2.95
C ILE A 19 7.02 -10.92 1.59
N LYS A 20 7.53 -12.15 1.62
CA LYS A 20 7.70 -13.02 0.43
C LYS A 20 6.74 -14.21 0.42
N THR A 21 5.84 -14.26 1.39
CA THR A 21 4.85 -15.32 1.59
C THR A 21 3.48 -14.85 1.13
N SER A 22 2.51 -15.77 1.05
CA SER A 22 1.10 -15.44 0.75
C SER A 22 0.32 -14.96 1.99
N TYR A 23 1.04 -14.61 3.05
CA TYR A 23 0.50 -14.16 4.33
C TYR A 23 0.81 -12.68 4.50
N GLU A 24 -0.02 -11.97 5.26
CA GLU A 24 0.17 -10.56 5.55
C GLU A 24 1.11 -10.34 6.74
N ALA A 25 1.65 -9.12 6.86
CA ALA A 25 2.57 -8.80 7.95
C ALA A 25 1.87 -8.90 9.31
N VAL A 26 0.64 -8.37 9.38
CA VAL A 26 -0.27 -8.56 10.51
C VAL A 26 -1.62 -9.03 9.97
N SER A 27 -2.00 -10.24 10.34
CA SER A 27 -3.28 -10.84 9.96
C SER A 27 -4.06 -11.21 11.21
N LEU A 28 -5.26 -10.66 11.38
CA LEU A 28 -6.15 -10.90 12.51
C LEU A 28 -7.44 -11.54 12.01
N VAL A 29 -7.82 -12.66 12.63
CA VAL A 29 -9.03 -13.40 12.26
C VAL A 29 -9.95 -13.46 13.47
N ALA A 30 -11.14 -12.90 13.33
CA ALA A 30 -12.24 -13.04 14.29
C ALA A 30 -13.02 -14.31 13.94
N ASP A 31 -12.53 -15.44 14.46
CA ASP A 31 -13.09 -16.78 14.28
C ASP A 31 -13.92 -17.25 15.49
N ARG A 32 -14.32 -16.32 16.37
CA ARG A 32 -15.21 -16.56 17.50
C ARG A 32 -16.39 -15.57 17.51
N PRO A 33 -17.56 -16.00 18.00
CA PRO A 33 -18.70 -15.10 18.21
C PRO A 33 -18.35 -13.93 19.14
N PHE A 34 -18.92 -12.76 18.87
CA PHE A 34 -18.78 -11.54 19.68
C PHE A 34 -17.33 -11.08 19.88
N THR A 35 -16.49 -11.21 18.85
CA THR A 35 -15.10 -10.78 18.94
C THR A 35 -15.00 -9.25 18.93
N THR A 36 -14.11 -8.69 19.75
CA THR A 36 -13.75 -7.27 19.70
C THR A 36 -12.27 -7.12 19.35
N ILE A 37 -11.97 -6.29 18.35
CA ILE A 37 -10.60 -5.90 17.99
C ILE A 37 -10.49 -4.39 18.07
N SER A 38 -9.50 -3.90 18.81
CA SER A 38 -9.19 -2.47 18.87
C SER A 38 -7.70 -2.25 18.55
N ILE A 39 -7.43 -1.41 17.56
CA ILE A 39 -6.08 -1.07 17.10
C ILE A 39 -5.94 0.43 17.17
N GLN A 40 -5.14 0.91 18.12
CA GLN A 40 -5.07 2.31 18.50
C GLN A 40 -3.65 2.85 18.50
N ASP A 41 -3.45 4.03 17.92
CA ASP A 41 -2.18 4.77 17.99
C ASP A 41 -0.96 3.93 17.57
N CYS A 42 -1.15 3.01 16.61
CA CYS A 42 -0.11 2.13 16.08
C CYS A 42 0.50 2.67 14.78
N GLU A 43 1.72 2.23 14.49
CA GLU A 43 2.46 2.59 13.30
C GLU A 43 2.75 1.36 12.43
N PHE A 44 2.40 1.43 11.15
CA PHE A 44 2.71 0.44 10.12
C PHE A 44 3.53 1.14 9.03
N ILE A 45 4.84 0.87 8.98
CA ILE A 45 5.77 1.68 8.18
C ILE A 45 6.65 0.78 7.31
N ASN A 46 6.71 1.03 6.01
CA ASN A 46 7.64 0.33 5.11
C ASN A 46 7.46 -1.21 5.18
N ILE A 47 6.20 -1.64 5.03
CA ILE A 47 5.81 -3.05 4.98
C ILE A 47 5.48 -3.38 3.53
N ILE A 48 6.39 -4.09 2.88
CA ILE A 48 6.32 -4.36 1.44
C ILE A 48 6.06 -5.85 1.25
N SER A 49 5.01 -6.21 0.52
CA SER A 49 4.83 -7.58 0.04
C SER A 49 5.14 -7.66 -1.45
N ILE A 50 5.85 -8.71 -1.85
CA ILE A 50 6.26 -8.95 -3.24
C ILE A 50 5.74 -10.28 -3.79
N ASN A 51 4.81 -10.93 -3.07
CA ASN A 51 4.19 -12.15 -3.57
C ASN A 51 3.07 -11.81 -4.58
N LEU A 52 3.00 -12.61 -5.65
CA LEU A 52 2.00 -12.51 -6.71
C LEU A 52 0.70 -13.26 -6.36
N ILE A 53 0.71 -14.08 -5.31
CA ILE A 53 -0.39 -14.95 -4.92
C ILE A 53 -0.94 -14.50 -3.56
N ASN A 54 -2.19 -14.09 -3.57
CA ASN A 54 -3.03 -13.66 -2.45
C ASN A 54 -2.70 -12.29 -1.83
N CYS A 55 -3.79 -11.64 -1.39
CA CYS A 55 -3.87 -10.30 -0.83
C CYS A 55 -2.83 -10.10 0.28
N ALA A 56 -1.86 -9.22 0.07
CA ALA A 56 -0.93 -8.87 1.12
C ALA A 56 -1.00 -7.37 1.39
N SER A 57 -1.80 -7.01 2.38
CA SER A 57 -1.81 -5.69 2.99
C SER A 57 -0.85 -5.65 4.18
N ALA A 58 -0.57 -4.46 4.72
CA ALA A 58 0.20 -4.36 5.96
C ALA A 58 -0.59 -4.91 7.17
N LEU A 59 -1.90 -4.68 7.19
CA LEU A 59 -2.83 -5.15 8.20
C LEU A 59 -4.09 -5.71 7.54
N SER A 60 -4.33 -7.01 7.70
CA SER A 60 -5.57 -7.67 7.28
C SER A 60 -6.43 -8.07 8.48
N ILE A 61 -7.73 -7.79 8.39
CA ILE A 61 -8.75 -8.19 9.35
C ILE A 61 -9.79 -9.05 8.63
N PHE A 62 -10.04 -10.26 9.12
CA PHE A 62 -11.05 -11.17 8.59
C PHE A 62 -12.09 -11.47 9.67
N ALA A 63 -13.34 -11.07 9.45
CA ALA A 63 -14.48 -11.33 10.33
C ALA A 63 -15.29 -12.52 9.83
N VAL A 64 -15.07 -13.69 10.43
CA VAL A 64 -15.84 -14.92 10.12
C VAL A 64 -17.15 -14.94 10.90
N TYR A 65 -17.14 -14.39 12.12
CA TYR A 65 -18.30 -14.16 12.96
C TYR A 65 -18.40 -12.69 13.33
N LYS A 66 -19.50 -12.31 14.00
CA LYS A 66 -19.69 -10.97 14.57
C LYS A 66 -18.42 -10.37 15.18
N LEU A 67 -18.03 -9.22 14.65
CA LEU A 67 -16.88 -8.43 15.02
C LEU A 67 -17.31 -6.98 15.34
N ARG A 68 -16.85 -6.47 16.48
CA ARG A 68 -16.70 -5.04 16.71
C ARG A 68 -15.24 -4.66 16.47
N LEU A 69 -14.98 -3.89 15.42
CA LEU A 69 -13.65 -3.41 15.04
C LEU A 69 -13.52 -1.92 15.28
N GLU A 70 -12.47 -1.53 16.00
CA GLU A 70 -12.03 -0.14 16.11
C GLU A 70 -10.60 0.00 15.60
N ILE A 71 -10.39 0.87 14.62
CA ILE A 71 -9.07 1.26 14.10
C ILE A 71 -8.97 2.78 14.23
N LYS A 72 -8.19 3.24 15.21
CA LYS A 72 -8.18 4.65 15.61
C LYS A 72 -6.78 5.24 15.75
N GLY A 73 -6.55 6.41 15.18
CA GLY A 73 -5.30 7.16 15.41
C GLY A 73 -4.04 6.51 14.84
N ASN A 74 -4.16 5.51 13.97
CA ASN A 74 -3.03 4.77 13.43
C ASN A 74 -2.39 5.48 12.24
N ASN A 75 -1.11 5.20 11.99
CA ASN A 75 -0.38 5.71 10.83
C ASN A 75 0.13 4.56 9.96
N PHE A 76 -0.33 4.53 8.71
CA PHE A 76 0.10 3.59 7.67
C PHE A 76 0.91 4.36 6.61
N THR A 77 2.20 4.08 6.51
CA THR A 77 3.10 4.82 5.62
C THR A 77 3.98 3.90 4.78
N SER A 78 3.96 4.09 3.47
CA SER A 78 4.79 3.33 2.52
C SER A 78 4.57 1.81 2.63
N CYS A 79 3.32 1.40 2.76
CA CYS A 79 2.91 0.00 2.75
C CYS A 79 2.50 -0.46 1.35
N GLY A 80 2.71 -1.75 1.08
CA GLY A 80 2.32 -2.41 -0.15
C GLY A 80 3.29 -2.24 -1.32
N SER A 81 2.89 -2.73 -2.48
CA SER A 81 3.63 -2.66 -3.74
C SER A 81 2.70 -2.78 -4.95
N ASP A 82 3.28 -2.71 -6.14
CA ASP A 82 2.61 -2.89 -7.44
C ASP A 82 1.97 -4.28 -7.60
N VAL A 83 2.37 -5.26 -6.78
CA VAL A 83 1.83 -6.62 -6.89
C VAL A 83 0.73 -6.91 -5.86
N THR A 84 0.67 -6.13 -4.78
CA THR A 84 -0.33 -6.29 -3.72
C THR A 84 -1.66 -5.70 -4.13
N GLU A 85 -2.78 -6.34 -3.79
CA GLU A 85 -4.10 -5.80 -4.10
C GLU A 85 -4.38 -4.48 -3.37
N ILE A 86 -3.98 -4.41 -2.10
CA ILE A 86 -4.18 -3.27 -1.20
C ILE A 86 -2.90 -3.00 -0.43
N GLY A 87 -2.52 -1.73 -0.30
CA GLY A 87 -1.26 -1.39 0.33
C GLY A 87 -1.26 -1.49 1.85
N ALA A 88 -2.19 -0.79 2.51
CA ALA A 88 -2.15 -0.62 3.97
C ALA A 88 -3.13 -1.51 4.74
N LEU A 89 -4.44 -1.31 4.59
CA LEU A 89 -5.46 -1.97 5.41
C LEU A 89 -6.48 -2.72 4.56
N SER A 90 -6.67 -4.01 4.84
CA SER A 90 -7.77 -4.81 4.28
C SER A 90 -8.70 -5.28 5.40
N VAL A 91 -9.99 -5.05 5.24
CA VAL A 91 -11.04 -5.57 6.13
C VAL A 91 -12.03 -6.37 5.29
N ILE A 92 -12.29 -7.60 5.69
CA ILE A 92 -13.23 -8.50 5.02
C ILE A 92 -14.20 -9.04 6.05
N ASP A 93 -15.50 -8.98 5.75
CA ASP A 93 -16.55 -9.52 6.62
C ASP A 93 -17.50 -10.47 5.88
N TYR A 94 -18.07 -11.39 6.65
CA TYR A 94 -19.06 -12.35 6.17
C TYR A 94 -20.35 -12.23 6.97
N LEU A 95 -21.48 -12.50 6.29
CA LEU A 95 -22.74 -12.78 6.98
C LEU A 95 -22.62 -14.17 7.59
N ASP A 96 -22.69 -14.26 8.92
CA ASP A 96 -22.69 -15.55 9.60
C ASP A 96 -24.10 -16.17 9.64
N GLU A 97 -24.17 -17.43 10.05
CA GLU A 97 -25.44 -18.17 10.17
C GLU A 97 -26.40 -17.57 11.22
N LEU A 98 -25.90 -16.69 12.09
CA LEU A 98 -26.68 -16.03 13.13
C LEU A 98 -27.27 -14.70 12.66
N GLU A 99 -26.98 -14.29 11.42
CA GLU A 99 -27.40 -13.03 10.82
C GLU A 99 -27.02 -11.84 11.71
N GLU A 100 -25.81 -11.87 12.28
CA GLU A 100 -25.36 -10.83 13.20
C GLU A 100 -24.69 -9.65 12.48
N GLU A 101 -24.97 -8.43 12.94
CA GLU A 101 -24.32 -7.20 12.48
C GLU A 101 -22.86 -7.10 12.97
N ASN A 102 -21.93 -6.83 12.06
CA ASN A 102 -20.60 -6.34 12.41
C ASN A 102 -20.59 -4.81 12.56
N GLU A 103 -19.74 -4.29 13.44
CA GLU A 103 -19.58 -2.86 13.66
C GLU A 103 -18.15 -2.44 13.34
N PHE A 104 -17.96 -1.57 12.33
CA PHE A 104 -16.64 -1.11 11.91
C PHE A 104 -16.47 0.39 12.14
N THR A 105 -15.54 0.76 13.02
CA THR A 105 -15.13 2.14 13.30
C THR A 105 -13.69 2.36 12.87
N ILE A 106 -13.46 3.17 11.82
CA ILE A 106 -12.13 3.48 11.30
C ILE A 106 -11.96 5.00 11.31
N VAL A 107 -11.31 5.54 12.33
CA VAL A 107 -11.32 6.98 12.60
C VAL A 107 -9.97 7.60 12.90
N ASN A 108 -9.75 8.84 12.47
CA ASN A 108 -8.53 9.61 12.78
C ASN A 108 -7.22 8.92 12.35
N ASN A 109 -7.25 8.03 11.36
CA ASN A 109 -6.06 7.37 10.86
C ASN A 109 -5.42 8.19 9.74
N ARG A 110 -4.12 7.98 9.55
CA ARG A 110 -3.36 8.56 8.45
C ARG A 110 -2.86 7.45 7.53
N PHE A 111 -3.16 7.56 6.24
CA PHE A 111 -2.69 6.66 5.20
C PHE A 111 -1.90 7.46 4.17
N ALA A 112 -0.59 7.23 4.10
CA ALA A 112 0.26 7.98 3.19
C ALA A 112 1.25 7.15 2.37
N PHE A 113 1.39 7.52 1.10
CA PHE A 113 2.37 6.94 0.18
C PHE A 113 2.25 5.41 0.06
N ASN A 114 1.05 4.87 0.30
CA ASN A 114 0.80 3.43 0.17
C ASN A 114 0.45 3.08 -1.28
N LYS A 115 0.70 1.83 -1.66
CA LYS A 115 0.46 1.36 -3.02
C LYS A 115 -0.19 -0.02 -3.05
N GLY A 116 -1.20 -0.20 -3.89
CA GLY A 116 -1.81 -1.50 -4.19
C GLY A 116 -2.68 -1.46 -5.43
N LYS A 117 -2.90 -2.58 -6.12
CA LYS A 117 -3.59 -2.67 -7.41
C LYS A 117 -4.95 -1.99 -7.44
N PHE A 118 -5.77 -2.19 -6.41
CA PHE A 118 -7.11 -1.59 -6.33
C PHE A 118 -7.09 -0.26 -5.58
N ALA A 119 -6.38 -0.21 -4.45
CA ALA A 119 -6.22 1.00 -3.66
C ALA A 119 -4.92 0.93 -2.83
N GLY A 120 -4.29 2.09 -2.63
CA GLY A 120 -3.10 2.16 -1.77
C GLY A 120 -3.44 2.09 -0.29
N ALA A 121 -4.49 2.78 0.16
CA ALA A 121 -4.75 2.91 1.59
C ALA A 121 -5.62 1.79 2.15
N PHE A 122 -6.84 1.63 1.67
CA PHE A 122 -7.84 0.88 2.40
C PHE A 122 -8.77 0.09 1.48
N GLN A 123 -9.11 -1.12 1.89
CA GLN A 123 -10.21 -1.89 1.34
C GLN A 123 -11.16 -2.39 2.41
N LEU A 124 -12.44 -2.36 2.06
CA LEU A 124 -13.49 -3.10 2.72
C LEU A 124 -14.19 -3.99 1.69
N ILE A 125 -14.17 -5.30 1.91
CA ILE A 125 -15.05 -6.23 1.23
C ILE A 125 -16.10 -6.68 2.23
N SER A 126 -17.37 -6.42 1.92
CA SER A 126 -18.46 -6.86 2.75
C SER A 126 -19.40 -7.81 2.05
N HIS A 127 -19.64 -8.93 2.71
CA HIS A 127 -20.67 -9.89 2.37
C HIS A 127 -21.86 -9.84 3.35
N ASN A 128 -21.84 -8.93 4.33
CA ASN A 128 -22.87 -8.79 5.35
C ASN A 128 -23.67 -7.49 5.16
N PRO A 129 -24.93 -7.56 4.67
CA PRO A 129 -25.77 -6.38 4.46
C PRO A 129 -26.26 -5.73 5.76
N LEU A 130 -26.04 -6.36 6.91
CA LEU A 130 -26.47 -5.86 8.22
C LEU A 130 -25.38 -5.04 8.92
N SER A 131 -24.14 -5.13 8.45
CA SER A 131 -22.99 -4.47 9.05
C SER A 131 -23.07 -2.94 8.97
N SER A 132 -22.58 -2.27 10.02
CA SER A 132 -22.46 -0.82 10.08
C SER A 132 -21.02 -0.34 9.93
N TYR A 133 -20.87 0.80 9.25
CA TYR A 133 -19.58 1.37 8.87
C TYR A 133 -19.50 2.83 9.25
N TYR A 134 -18.48 3.18 10.03
CA TYR A 134 -18.18 4.55 10.40
C TYR A 134 -16.72 4.86 10.10
N ILE A 135 -16.48 5.57 9.00
CA ILE A 135 -15.15 5.86 8.48
C ILE A 135 -14.97 7.38 8.48
N SER A 136 -14.36 7.94 9.53
CA SER A 136 -14.34 9.40 9.68
C SER A 136 -13.01 10.02 10.06
N ASN A 137 -12.82 11.28 9.67
CA ASN A 137 -11.64 12.06 10.04
C ASN A 137 -10.30 11.40 9.64
N ASN A 138 -10.29 10.55 8.62
CA ASN A 138 -9.07 9.93 8.12
C ASN A 138 -8.37 10.86 7.12
N LYS A 139 -7.04 10.78 7.04
CA LYS A 139 -6.22 11.57 6.12
C LYS A 139 -5.54 10.66 5.12
N PHE A 140 -5.81 10.87 3.84
CA PHE A 140 -5.23 10.15 2.72
C PHE A 140 -4.28 11.06 1.97
N LEU A 141 -3.02 10.64 1.83
CA LEU A 141 -1.96 11.45 1.23
C LEU A 141 -1.14 10.62 0.24
N SER A 142 -1.27 10.94 -1.04
CA SER A 142 -0.43 10.44 -2.13
C SER A 142 -0.39 8.92 -2.21
N ASN A 143 -1.51 8.25 -1.88
CA ASN A 143 -1.68 6.83 -2.12
C ASN A 143 -1.88 6.58 -3.62
N ARG A 144 -1.59 5.35 -4.07
CA ARG A 144 -1.65 5.00 -5.49
C ARG A 144 -2.26 3.63 -5.71
N ASN A 145 -2.90 3.49 -6.86
CA ASN A 145 -3.28 2.20 -7.41
C ASN A 145 -2.74 2.00 -8.83
N ASP A 146 -3.09 0.86 -9.44
CA ASP A 146 -2.63 0.50 -10.78
C ASP A 146 -3.54 1.06 -11.89
N ASP A 147 -4.66 1.70 -11.53
CA ASP A 147 -5.49 2.38 -12.52
C ASP A 147 -4.75 3.62 -13.02
N SER A 148 -4.36 3.60 -14.30
CA SER A 148 -3.72 4.73 -14.98
C SER A 148 -4.58 6.00 -14.99
N SER A 149 -5.88 5.85 -14.77
CA SER A 149 -6.83 6.96 -14.65
C SER A 149 -6.78 7.61 -13.27
N GLY A 150 -6.27 6.95 -12.23
CA GLY A 150 -6.14 7.48 -10.86
C GLY A 150 -7.42 7.49 -10.04
N PHE A 151 -8.48 6.81 -10.47
CA PHE A 151 -9.71 6.64 -9.69
C PHE A 151 -9.51 5.64 -8.55
N GLY A 152 -10.10 5.90 -7.38
CA GLY A 152 -10.12 4.94 -6.28
C GLY A 152 -8.78 4.71 -5.59
N GLN A 153 -7.80 5.59 -5.79
CA GLN A 153 -6.43 5.37 -5.30
C GLN A 153 -6.32 5.26 -3.76
N ASP A 154 -7.28 5.80 -3.01
CA ASP A 154 -7.28 5.73 -1.56
C ASP A 154 -8.10 4.54 -1.05
N ILE A 155 -9.36 4.43 -1.48
CA ILE A 155 -10.30 3.48 -0.90
C ILE A 155 -10.96 2.65 -1.98
N TYR A 156 -10.98 1.34 -1.78
CA TYR A 156 -11.75 0.39 -2.55
C TYR A 156 -12.83 -0.28 -1.67
N LEU A 157 -14.10 -0.06 -2.00
CA LEU A 157 -15.23 -0.67 -1.31
C LEU A 157 -15.92 -1.69 -2.22
N ASN A 158 -16.16 -2.89 -1.71
CA ASN A 158 -16.90 -3.93 -2.42
C ASN A 158 -17.96 -4.56 -1.53
N PHE A 159 -19.22 -4.24 -1.79
CA PHE A 159 -20.39 -4.81 -1.12
C PHE A 159 -20.99 -5.86 -2.03
N THR A 160 -20.73 -7.15 -1.80
CA THR A 160 -21.36 -8.21 -2.59
C THR A 160 -22.82 -8.44 -2.19
N SER A 161 -23.22 -7.89 -1.05
CA SER A 161 -24.59 -7.86 -0.54
C SER A 161 -24.80 -6.50 0.11
N ALA A 162 -25.36 -5.55 -0.64
CA ALA A 162 -25.66 -4.22 -0.09
C ALA A 162 -26.87 -4.28 0.84
N PRO A 163 -26.96 -3.37 1.83
CA PRO A 163 -28.17 -3.20 2.65
C PRO A 163 -29.42 -2.94 1.80
N GLU A 164 -30.60 -3.40 2.27
CA GLU A 164 -31.85 -3.35 1.50
C GLU A 164 -32.28 -1.93 1.08
N ASP A 165 -31.93 -0.92 1.87
CA ASP A 165 -32.27 0.48 1.61
C ASP A 165 -31.31 1.16 0.62
N TRP A 166 -30.29 0.45 0.14
CA TRP A 166 -29.38 0.96 -0.89
C TRP A 166 -30.00 0.80 -2.28
N THR A 167 -29.95 1.88 -3.04
CA THR A 167 -30.38 1.94 -4.44
C THR A 167 -29.26 2.50 -5.29
N ARG A 168 -29.33 2.29 -6.60
CA ARG A 168 -28.36 2.88 -7.53
C ARG A 168 -28.33 4.41 -7.47
N ASP A 169 -29.45 5.01 -7.07
CA ASP A 169 -29.63 6.47 -7.03
C ASP A 169 -29.08 7.06 -5.74
N ASN A 170 -29.17 6.35 -4.61
CA ASN A 170 -28.69 6.84 -3.32
C ASN A 170 -27.28 6.33 -2.94
N LEU A 171 -26.68 5.44 -3.73
CA LEU A 171 -25.39 4.81 -3.42
C LEU A 171 -24.30 5.83 -3.08
N ILE A 172 -24.17 6.90 -3.87
CA ILE A 172 -23.13 7.93 -3.63
C ILE A 172 -23.36 8.62 -2.29
N ASP A 173 -24.62 8.94 -1.95
CA ASP A 173 -24.97 9.60 -0.70
C ASP A 173 -24.73 8.68 0.50
N LYS A 174 -25.04 7.39 0.36
CA LYS A 174 -24.72 6.37 1.37
C LYS A 174 -23.23 6.28 1.63
N ILE A 175 -22.41 6.21 0.58
CA ILE A 175 -20.95 6.15 0.71
C ILE A 175 -20.39 7.43 1.34
N LYS A 176 -20.89 8.61 0.97
CA LYS A 176 -20.49 9.88 1.60
C LYS A 176 -20.89 9.96 3.08
N SER A 177 -22.02 9.34 3.46
CA SER A 177 -22.42 9.26 4.87
C SER A 177 -21.52 8.33 5.70
N ILE A 178 -21.07 7.22 5.10
CA ILE A 178 -20.11 6.29 5.71
C ILE A 178 -18.73 6.94 5.84
N ILE A 179 -18.28 7.62 4.78
CA ILE A 179 -16.96 8.27 4.71
C ILE A 179 -17.12 9.76 4.93
N ASN A 180 -17.27 10.16 6.18
CA ASN A 180 -17.49 11.56 6.55
C ASN A 180 -16.21 12.23 7.08
N GLU A 181 -16.07 13.53 6.88
CA GLU A 181 -14.96 14.36 7.42
C GLU A 181 -13.54 13.87 7.09
N SER A 182 -13.39 12.90 6.19
CA SER A 182 -12.10 12.40 5.74
C SER A 182 -11.60 13.24 4.57
N THR A 183 -10.29 13.42 4.47
CA THR A 183 -9.66 14.26 3.46
C THR A 183 -8.70 13.48 2.58
N SER A 184 -8.69 13.80 1.28
CA SER A 184 -7.78 13.22 0.29
C SER A 184 -7.07 14.29 -0.53
N ASP A 185 -5.83 14.01 -0.95
CA ASP A 185 -5.09 14.79 -1.95
C ASP A 185 -5.20 14.21 -3.37
N ALA A 186 -6.10 13.24 -3.60
CA ALA A 186 -6.36 12.67 -4.91
C ALA A 186 -6.84 13.75 -5.90
N VAL A 187 -6.30 13.69 -7.12
CA VAL A 187 -6.67 14.60 -8.21
C VAL A 187 -8.08 14.30 -8.74
N LEU A 188 -8.48 13.03 -8.68
CA LEU A 188 -9.77 12.52 -9.14
C LEU A 188 -10.52 11.86 -7.97
N ASP A 189 -11.66 11.21 -8.26
CA ASP A 189 -12.44 10.54 -7.23
C ASP A 189 -11.58 9.49 -6.50
N SER A 190 -11.33 9.75 -5.23
CA SER A 190 -10.45 9.00 -4.32
C SER A 190 -10.95 7.62 -3.92
N VAL A 191 -12.26 7.38 -4.06
CA VAL A 191 -12.93 6.15 -3.62
C VAL A 191 -13.57 5.45 -4.82
N SER A 192 -13.32 4.16 -4.97
CA SER A 192 -14.05 3.29 -5.90
C SER A 192 -14.97 2.36 -5.13
N VAL A 193 -16.20 2.23 -5.62
CA VAL A 193 -17.26 1.45 -4.97
C VAL A 193 -17.86 0.49 -5.96
N TYR A 194 -17.97 -0.77 -5.55
CA TYR A 194 -18.68 -1.83 -6.23
C TYR A 194 -19.74 -2.36 -5.27
N ALA A 195 -21.01 -2.33 -5.66
CA ALA A 195 -22.11 -2.79 -4.83
C ALA A 195 -23.06 -3.66 -5.63
N MET A 196 -23.42 -4.83 -5.11
CA MET A 196 -24.53 -5.63 -5.64
C MET A 196 -25.84 -5.12 -5.03
N ILE A 197 -26.66 -4.50 -5.86
CA ILE A 197 -27.96 -3.91 -5.48
C ILE A 197 -29.03 -4.63 -6.31
N ASN A 198 -30.00 -5.26 -5.66
CA ASN A 198 -31.07 -6.02 -6.31
C ASN A 198 -30.54 -7.01 -7.36
N TYR A 199 -29.55 -7.82 -6.97
CA TYR A 199 -28.87 -8.83 -7.82
C TYR A 199 -28.15 -8.25 -9.05
N SER A 200 -27.84 -6.96 -9.05
CA SER A 200 -27.12 -6.31 -10.14
C SER A 200 -25.97 -5.46 -9.63
N TYR A 201 -24.81 -5.60 -10.28
CA TYR A 201 -23.63 -4.82 -9.92
C TYR A 201 -23.77 -3.36 -10.34
N CYS A 202 -23.46 -2.47 -9.41
CA CYS A 202 -23.33 -1.04 -9.60
C CYS A 202 -21.90 -0.63 -9.24
N SER A 203 -21.22 0.08 -10.14
CA SER A 203 -19.91 0.67 -9.88
C SER A 203 -19.99 2.20 -9.93
N ARG A 204 -19.37 2.87 -8.96
CA ARG A 204 -19.29 4.33 -8.85
C ARG A 204 -17.93 4.72 -8.29
N ASN A 205 -17.46 5.91 -8.66
CA ASN A 205 -16.37 6.57 -7.98
C ASN A 205 -16.92 7.77 -7.18
N VAL A 206 -16.29 8.06 -6.05
CA VAL A 206 -16.69 9.11 -5.11
C VAL A 206 -15.47 9.91 -4.67
N SER A 207 -15.53 11.23 -4.82
CA SER A 207 -14.58 12.15 -4.19
C SER A 207 -14.95 12.34 -2.71
N ILE A 208 -13.98 12.12 -1.82
CA ILE A 208 -14.01 12.61 -0.44
C ILE A 208 -13.32 13.98 -0.38
N SER A 209 -13.72 14.82 0.58
CA SER A 209 -13.35 16.24 0.65
C SER A 209 -11.87 16.45 0.31
N VAL A 210 -11.60 17.24 -0.72
CA VAL A 210 -10.23 17.53 -1.15
C VAL A 210 -9.56 18.31 -0.04
N GLN A 211 -8.49 17.78 0.53
CA GLN A 211 -7.66 18.54 1.44
C GLN A 211 -7.22 19.79 0.68
N PRO A 212 -7.46 21.03 1.19
CA PRO A 212 -6.89 22.19 0.54
C PRO A 212 -5.39 21.91 0.37
N PRO A 213 -4.82 22.15 -0.84
CA PRO A 213 -3.43 21.82 -1.11
C PRO A 213 -2.60 22.33 0.07
N PRO A 214 -1.69 21.50 0.62
CA PRO A 214 -0.92 21.90 1.77
C PRO A 214 -0.36 23.29 1.47
N LEU A 215 -0.66 24.25 2.35
CA LEU A 215 -0.15 25.62 2.23
C LEU A 215 1.31 25.49 1.81
N PRO A 216 1.73 26.18 0.72
CA PRO A 216 3.09 26.05 0.23
C PRO A 216 3.98 26.18 1.45
N ILE A 217 4.72 25.10 1.73
CA ILE A 217 5.59 25.01 2.91
C ILE A 217 6.36 26.32 2.89
N GLN A 218 6.08 27.24 3.82
CA GLN A 218 6.98 28.35 4.02
C GLN A 218 8.31 27.67 4.26
N PRO A 219 9.33 27.91 3.42
CA PRO A 219 10.59 27.21 3.58
C PRO A 219 10.97 27.38 5.03
N LEU A 220 11.11 26.27 5.77
CA LEU A 220 11.75 26.31 7.08
C LEU A 220 12.99 27.18 6.89
N PRO A 221 13.29 28.13 7.80
CA PRO A 221 14.54 28.87 7.73
C PRO A 221 15.63 27.82 7.53
N ILE A 222 16.28 27.89 6.37
CA ILE A 222 17.25 26.91 5.92
C ILE A 222 18.32 26.91 7.00
N GLN A 223 18.26 25.96 7.92
CA GLN A 223 19.45 25.60 8.66
C GLN A 223 20.40 25.10 7.57
N PRO A 224 21.57 25.72 7.39
CA PRO A 224 22.48 25.31 6.35
C PRO A 224 22.78 23.84 6.57
N PHE A 225 22.24 22.99 5.69
CA PHE A 225 22.75 21.65 5.54
C PHE A 225 24.26 21.79 5.32
N PRO A 226 25.09 20.98 5.99
CA PRO A 226 26.50 20.94 5.65
C PRO A 226 26.57 20.71 4.13
N PRO A 227 27.40 21.48 3.41
CA PRO A 227 27.42 21.43 1.97
C PRO A 227 27.62 19.98 1.55
N VAL A 228 26.64 19.43 0.83
CA VAL A 228 26.82 18.19 0.08
C VAL A 228 27.87 18.54 -0.96
N GLY A 229 29.12 18.26 -0.62
CA GLY A 229 30.24 18.40 -1.53
C GLY A 229 29.88 17.59 -2.75
N LYS A 230 29.76 18.25 -3.90
CA LYS A 230 29.96 17.58 -5.17
C LYS A 230 31.35 16.96 -5.08
N GLN A 231 31.43 15.67 -4.76
CA GLN A 231 32.65 14.91 -4.94
C GLN A 231 32.85 14.78 -6.45
N GLY A 232 33.37 15.84 -7.05
CA GLY A 232 34.08 15.71 -8.30
C GLY A 232 35.21 14.72 -8.05
N LEU A 233 35.26 13.66 -8.87
CA LEU A 233 36.41 12.77 -8.91
C LEU A 233 37.66 13.63 -9.05
N SER A 234 38.58 13.54 -8.08
CA SER A 234 39.82 14.31 -8.12
C SER A 234 40.54 14.03 -9.45
N GLY A 235 41.23 15.03 -10.01
CA GLY A 235 41.95 14.87 -11.28
C GLY A 235 42.96 13.71 -11.27
N LEU A 236 43.43 13.30 -10.08
CA LEU A 236 44.25 12.12 -9.86
C LEU A 236 43.52 10.80 -10.12
N ILE A 237 42.24 10.68 -9.78
CA ILE A 237 41.45 9.47 -10.05
C ILE A 237 41.16 9.35 -11.55
N ILE A 238 40.85 10.47 -12.21
CA ILE A 238 40.64 10.51 -13.67
C ILE A 238 41.94 10.14 -14.40
N ALA A 239 43.08 10.69 -13.97
CA ALA A 239 44.40 10.33 -14.51
C ALA A 239 44.71 8.83 -14.31
N GLY A 240 44.35 8.27 -13.16
CA GLY A 240 44.50 6.84 -12.86
C GLY A 240 43.68 5.93 -13.79
N ILE A 241 42.40 6.28 -14.05
CA ILE A 241 41.53 5.52 -14.96
C ILE A 241 42.09 5.54 -16.39
N VAL A 242 42.55 6.70 -16.86
CA VAL A 242 43.13 6.83 -18.21
C VAL A 242 44.43 6.04 -18.35
N ALA A 243 45.33 6.12 -17.36
CA ALA A 243 46.58 5.35 -17.37
C ALA A 243 46.33 3.83 -17.35
N GLY A 244 45.36 3.38 -16.54
CA GLY A 244 44.97 1.97 -16.48
C GLY A 244 44.41 1.44 -17.80
N ALA A 245 43.57 2.22 -18.48
CA ALA A 245 43.01 1.85 -19.78
C ALA A 245 44.11 1.69 -20.85
N VAL A 246 45.11 2.58 -20.88
CA VAL A 246 46.24 2.50 -21.84
C VAL A 246 47.06 1.23 -21.62
N ILE A 247 47.33 0.85 -20.36
CA ILE A 247 48.09 -0.37 -20.05
C ILE A 247 47.32 -1.62 -20.51
N ILE A 248 46.00 -1.67 -20.28
CA ILE A 248 45.16 -2.79 -20.71
C ILE A 248 45.21 -2.95 -22.23
N VAL A 249 45.11 -1.85 -22.99
CA VAL A 249 45.19 -1.89 -24.46
C VAL A 249 46.55 -2.43 -24.92
N ILE A 250 47.65 -1.99 -24.31
CA ILE A 250 49.00 -2.48 -24.66
C ILE A 250 49.11 -3.99 -24.40
N VAL A 251 48.64 -4.49 -23.26
CA VAL A 251 48.68 -5.92 -22.92
C VAL A 251 47.88 -6.75 -23.93
N VAL A 252 46.69 -6.28 -24.31
CA VAL A 252 45.85 -6.96 -25.32
C VAL A 252 46.57 -7.04 -26.67
N VAL A 253 47.23 -5.95 -27.11
CA VAL A 253 47.99 -5.94 -28.37
C VAL A 253 49.17 -6.92 -28.32
N VAL A 254 49.91 -6.97 -27.21
CA VAL A 254 51.03 -7.92 -27.05
C VAL A 254 50.54 -9.37 -27.11
N ILE A 255 49.42 -9.69 -26.46
CA ILE A 255 48.81 -11.03 -26.50
C ILE A 255 48.42 -11.38 -27.94
N ILE A 256 47.76 -10.47 -28.67
CA ILE A 256 47.36 -10.70 -30.06
C ILE A 256 48.58 -10.96 -30.95
N ILE A 257 49.64 -10.15 -30.82
CA ILE A 257 50.89 -10.35 -31.57
C ILE A 257 51.52 -11.69 -31.22
N GLY A 258 51.58 -12.04 -29.93
CA GLY A 258 52.08 -13.34 -29.47
C GLY A 258 51.31 -14.52 -30.08
N ILE A 259 49.98 -14.44 -30.12
CA ILE A 259 49.12 -15.44 -30.77
C ILE A 259 49.42 -15.54 -32.27
N ILE A 260 49.56 -14.41 -32.98
CA ILE A 260 49.86 -14.39 -34.42
C ILE A 260 51.23 -15.00 -34.72
N VAL A 261 52.25 -14.64 -33.94
CA VAL A 261 53.62 -15.17 -34.10
C VAL A 261 53.64 -16.66 -33.79
N HIS A 262 53.00 -17.10 -32.70
CA HIS A 262 52.92 -18.52 -32.35
C HIS A 262 52.18 -19.33 -33.42
N ARG A 263 51.11 -18.78 -34.02
CA ARG A 263 50.42 -19.39 -35.16
C ARG A 263 51.33 -19.50 -36.38
N LYS A 264 52.10 -18.46 -36.70
CA LYS A 264 53.05 -18.50 -37.83
C LYS A 264 54.18 -19.49 -37.61
N VAL A 265 54.72 -19.59 -36.40
CA VAL A 265 55.77 -20.57 -36.07
C VAL A 265 55.23 -22.01 -36.15
N LEU A 266 54.01 -22.27 -35.69
CA LEU A 266 53.40 -23.60 -35.82
C LEU A 266 53.12 -24.00 -37.28
N LEU A 267 52.81 -23.03 -38.15
CA LEU A 267 52.60 -23.25 -39.58
C LEU A 267 53.91 -23.45 -40.37
N CYS A 268 55.08 -23.17 -39.78
CA CYS A 268 56.38 -23.46 -40.40
C CYS A 268 57.01 -24.79 -39.92
N ILE A 269 56.39 -25.46 -38.95
CA ILE A 269 56.86 -26.75 -38.38
C ILE A 269 56.05 -27.95 -38.94
N TYR A 270 55.03 -27.68 -39.76
CA TYR A 270 54.29 -28.66 -40.58
C TYR A 270 54.46 -28.34 -42.06
#